data_AF-A0A9D5B5W3-F1
#
_entry.id   AF-A0A9D5B5W3-F1
#
_cell.length_a   1.000
_cell.length_b   1.000
_cell.length_c   1.000
_cell.angle_alpha   90.00
_cell.angle_beta   90.00
_cell.angle_gamma   90.00
#
_symmetry.space_group_name_H-M   'P 1'
#
loop_
_entity.id
_entity.type
_entity.pdbx_description
1 polymer ?
#
loop_
_entity_poly.entity_id
_entity_poly.type
_entity_poly.pdbx_seq_one_letter_code
_entity_poly.pdbx_strand_id
1 'polypeptide(L)'
;MATKFGIRQTSRNKSMKQHFKVCFCFNRMFKLKVVEPPEEINNIFYKYTQNGTMNMDELCNFLVHFQGEENNDATKKHAQDVFHSLKHLNIFQRRGLHFDAFFRYLFGDLNGPLVDQVHHDMSSPLAHYFLYTGHNSYLTGNQLSSESSTTPIINALKKGVRVIELDLWPNSREDDVEVRHGGTLTSSVKLRDCLNAIRDNAFEASEYPVVITFEDHITPPLQRKVAKMVDDIFGGMLFRPNHSRKMKKFPSPESLKRRILISTKPPESPENQSQKVQEEEVESNEDKDDGSKLNHKDESDDESEEEKSLAYRNLISIHAGKPKGNVEHWLLDHDQVRRLSLSEQVLEEIAKTRATDIVRFTQRNLLRVYPKGSRVDSSNYDPMNGWMHGAQMVAFNMQGHGHYLRYMEGMFKANGGCGYVKKPDILLNNNKIFDPRVNRPVQKTLQVLVYMGEGWHSEFGQTHFDFYSPPDFRVQVGIHGVPADIDTKVTRTIEDEWVPVWNEEINFALTCPELALLYIKVVERDFSGQHDFAGQTCLPVSELKEGIRAVRLCNRKGEPYKSVRLLIQFRVFNH
;
A
#
# COMPACT_ATOMS: atom_id res chain seq x y z
N MET A 1 21.02 34.71 47.59
CA MET A 1 20.49 33.66 48.49
C MET A 1 19.54 32.79 47.68
N ALA A 2 19.96 31.56 47.39
CA ALA A 2 19.21 30.61 46.56
C ALA A 2 18.20 29.86 47.42
N THR A 3 16.91 29.99 47.10
CA THR A 3 15.83 29.31 47.82
C THR A 3 15.56 27.96 47.15
N LYS A 4 16.06 26.88 47.75
CA LYS A 4 15.72 25.49 47.46
C LYS A 4 14.22 25.26 47.76
N PHE A 5 13.38 25.19 46.74
CA PHE A 5 12.08 24.51 46.87
C PHE A 5 12.26 23.06 46.44
N GLY A 6 12.52 22.20 47.43
CA GLY A 6 12.47 20.75 47.27
C GLY A 6 11.02 20.31 47.12
N ILE A 7 10.62 19.97 45.90
CA ILE A 7 9.38 19.22 45.65
C ILE A 7 9.65 17.79 46.11
N ARG A 8 8.99 17.38 47.20
CA ARG A 8 8.88 15.99 47.62
C ARG A 8 8.13 15.23 46.51
N GLN A 9 8.87 14.55 45.64
CA GLN A 9 8.33 13.47 44.82
C GLN A 9 7.94 12.31 45.74
N THR A 10 6.66 12.16 46.01
CA THR A 10 6.09 10.92 46.56
C THR A 10 5.24 10.24 45.50
N SER A 11 5.89 9.61 44.53
CA SER A 11 5.35 8.43 43.85
C SER A 11 6.40 7.32 43.92
N ARG A 12 6.23 6.39 44.86
CA ARG A 12 6.98 5.13 44.86
C ARG A 12 6.50 4.29 43.67
N ASN A 13 6.97 4.58 42.47
CA ASN A 13 7.00 3.58 41.41
C ASN A 13 8.15 2.63 41.75
N LYS A 14 7.83 1.49 42.36
CA LYS A 14 8.81 0.42 42.54
C LYS A 14 9.27 -0.02 41.15
N SER A 15 10.50 0.27 40.75
CA SER A 15 11.09 -0.30 39.55
C SER A 15 10.96 -1.82 39.62
N MET A 16 10.31 -2.43 38.63
CA MET A 16 10.15 -3.88 38.59
C MET A 16 11.52 -4.51 38.35
N LYS A 17 11.92 -5.47 39.19
CA LYS A 17 13.18 -6.20 39.00
C LYS A 17 12.93 -7.37 38.07
N GLN A 18 13.70 -7.46 37.00
CA GLN A 18 13.74 -8.60 36.11
C GLN A 18 14.92 -9.48 36.46
N HIS A 19 14.69 -10.78 36.55
CA HIS A 19 15.70 -11.78 36.88
C HIS A 19 15.90 -12.70 35.69
N PHE A 20 17.16 -12.87 35.26
CA PHE A 20 17.55 -13.75 34.16
C PHE A 20 18.48 -14.82 34.71
N LYS A 21 18.16 -16.09 34.43
CA LYS A 21 18.93 -17.24 34.92
C LYS A 21 20.12 -17.47 33.99
N VAL A 22 21.33 -17.35 34.52
CA VAL A 22 22.57 -17.64 33.81
C VAL A 22 23.19 -18.88 34.44
N CYS A 23 23.35 -19.95 33.66
CA CYS A 23 24.00 -21.21 34.07
C CYS A 23 23.59 -21.74 35.46
N PHE A 24 22.44 -22.42 35.58
CA PHE A 24 21.88 -23.21 36.70
C PHE A 24 21.86 -22.63 38.14
N CYS A 25 22.73 -21.68 38.50
CA CYS A 25 22.99 -21.21 39.86
C CYS A 25 23.12 -19.68 39.96
N PHE A 26 23.30 -18.95 38.85
CA PHE A 26 23.49 -17.50 38.87
C PHE A 26 22.26 -16.76 38.30
N ASN A 27 21.85 -15.69 38.97
CA ASN A 27 20.78 -14.82 38.51
C ASN A 27 21.36 -13.43 38.25
N ARG A 28 21.24 -12.92 37.02
CA ARG A 28 21.44 -11.50 36.73
C ARG A 28 20.14 -10.76 37.02
N MET A 29 20.26 -9.60 37.64
CA MET A 29 19.11 -8.75 37.99
C MET A 29 19.23 -7.42 37.26
N PHE A 30 18.19 -7.09 36.51
CA PHE A 30 18.04 -5.81 35.83
C PHE A 30 16.83 -5.07 36.40
N LYS A 31 16.85 -3.74 36.35
CA LYS A 31 15.69 -2.92 36.69
C LYS A 31 15.00 -2.54 35.40
N LEU A 32 13.74 -2.92 35.25
CA LEU A 32 12.90 -2.36 34.20
C LEU A 32 12.76 -0.86 34.50
N LYS A 33 13.36 -0.03 33.64
CA LYS A 33 13.24 1.42 33.79
C LYS A 33 11.80 1.83 33.57
N VAL A 34 11.34 2.77 34.38
CA VAL A 34 10.12 3.50 34.07
C VAL A 34 10.45 4.36 32.85
N VAL A 35 9.50 4.49 31.95
CA VAL A 35 9.66 5.34 30.77
C VAL A 35 9.91 6.77 31.24
N GLU A 36 11.11 7.26 30.96
CA GLU A 36 11.52 8.62 31.27
C GLU A 36 11.67 9.39 29.96
N PRO A 37 10.96 10.51 29.80
CA PRO A 37 11.06 11.33 28.59
C PRO A 37 12.47 11.93 28.47
N PRO A 38 13.07 11.93 27.27
CA PRO A 38 14.28 12.67 26.97
C PRO A 38 14.22 14.14 27.41
N GLU A 39 15.36 14.68 27.87
CA GLU A 39 15.47 16.06 28.36
C GLU A 39 15.04 17.08 27.29
N GLU A 40 15.28 16.79 26.02
CA GLU A 40 14.85 17.63 24.91
C GLU A 40 13.33 17.79 24.85
N ILE A 41 12.56 16.74 25.15
CA ILE A 41 11.09 16.79 25.19
C ILE A 41 10.62 17.66 26.36
N ASN A 42 11.32 17.57 27.48
CA ASN A 42 11.08 18.41 28.63
C ASN A 42 11.28 19.90 28.30
N ASN A 43 12.37 20.22 27.62
CA ASN A 43 12.67 21.58 27.16
C ASN A 43 11.63 22.09 26.16
N ILE A 44 11.14 21.24 25.26
CA ILE A 44 10.06 21.58 24.32
C ILE A 44 8.77 21.88 25.09
N PHE A 45 8.37 21.03 26.04
CA PHE A 45 7.17 21.27 26.83
C PHE A 45 7.23 22.63 27.53
N TYR A 46 8.30 22.91 28.28
CA TYR A 46 8.46 24.17 29.00
C TYR A 46 8.64 25.40 28.10
N LYS A 47 9.04 25.24 26.84
CA LYS A 47 9.03 26.32 25.86
C LYS A 47 7.61 26.79 25.51
N TYR A 48 6.63 25.88 25.58
CA TYR A 48 5.24 26.15 25.20
C TYR A 48 4.29 26.30 26.41
N THR A 49 4.79 26.25 27.65
CA THR A 49 3.97 26.52 28.84
C THR A 49 4.56 27.63 29.70
N GLN A 50 3.70 28.50 30.24
CA GLN A 50 4.12 29.57 31.15
C GLN A 50 4.27 29.10 32.61
N ASN A 51 3.41 28.17 33.05
CA ASN A 51 3.24 27.82 34.47
C ASN A 51 3.47 26.32 34.75
N GLY A 52 4.18 25.61 33.85
CA GLY A 52 4.42 24.16 33.96
C GLY A 52 3.16 23.30 33.75
N THR A 53 2.11 23.88 33.19
CA THR A 53 0.87 23.20 32.83
C THR A 53 0.36 23.83 31.53
N MET A 54 0.24 23.02 30.49
CA MET A 54 -0.16 23.45 29.15
C MET A 54 -1.69 23.57 29.05
N ASN A 55 -2.21 24.76 28.83
CA ASN A 55 -3.63 24.98 28.57
C ASN A 55 -3.99 24.68 27.09
N MET A 56 -5.26 24.86 26.71
CA MET A 56 -5.73 24.55 25.36
C MET A 56 -5.06 25.42 24.29
N ASP A 57 -4.91 26.72 24.53
CA ASP A 57 -4.31 27.66 23.59
C ASP A 57 -2.81 27.39 23.44
N GLU A 58 -2.13 27.07 24.55
CA GLU A 58 -0.73 26.66 24.55
C GLU A 58 -0.52 25.33 23.78
N LEU A 59 -1.43 24.36 23.92
CA LEU A 59 -1.39 23.13 23.12
C LEU A 59 -1.61 23.42 21.63
N CYS A 60 -2.59 24.25 21.27
CA CYS A 60 -2.79 24.69 19.88
C CYS A 60 -1.53 25.37 19.33
N ASN A 61 -0.88 26.23 20.12
CA ASN A 61 0.37 26.87 19.72
C ASN A 61 1.49 25.85 19.49
N PHE A 62 1.61 24.82 20.33
CA PHE A 62 2.54 23.71 20.12
C PHE A 62 2.21 22.93 18.83
N LEU A 63 0.94 22.60 18.60
CA LEU A 63 0.50 21.87 17.42
C LEU A 63 0.83 22.64 16.13
N VAL A 64 0.59 23.94 16.11
CA VAL A 64 0.86 24.77 14.93
C VAL A 64 2.36 24.99 14.74
N HIS A 65 3.07 25.45 15.77
CA HIS A 65 4.45 25.95 15.61
C HIS A 65 5.53 24.89 15.77
N PHE A 66 5.25 23.76 16.42
CA PHE A 66 6.20 22.66 16.57
C PHE A 66 5.80 21.42 15.78
N GLN A 67 4.50 21.06 15.79
CA GLN A 67 4.00 19.89 15.05
C GLN A 67 3.67 20.21 13.58
N GLY A 68 3.77 21.46 13.15
CA GLY A 68 3.53 21.86 11.76
C GLY A 68 2.07 21.67 11.32
N GLU A 69 1.13 21.66 12.27
CA GLU A 69 -0.29 21.62 11.94
C GLU A 69 -0.80 22.98 11.45
N GLU A 70 -1.86 22.97 10.63
CA GLU A 70 -2.46 24.21 10.14
C GLU A 70 -3.19 24.97 11.26
N ASN A 71 -3.16 26.30 11.20
CA ASN A 71 -3.92 27.11 12.16
C ASN A 71 -5.40 27.22 11.75
N ASN A 72 -6.16 26.16 11.98
CA ASN A 72 -7.57 26.06 11.60
C ASN A 72 -8.43 25.38 12.69
N ASP A 73 -9.73 25.24 12.44
CA ASP A 73 -10.65 24.62 13.41
C ASP A 73 -10.43 23.12 13.59
N ALA A 74 -9.82 22.43 12.62
CA ALA A 74 -9.46 21.01 12.76
C ALA A 74 -8.36 20.83 13.82
N THR A 75 -7.36 21.71 13.87
CA THR A 75 -6.33 21.68 14.92
C THR A 75 -6.88 22.02 16.30
N LYS A 76 -7.83 22.96 16.40
CA LYS A 76 -8.54 23.21 17.68
C LYS A 76 -9.33 21.99 18.14
N LYS A 77 -10.02 21.31 17.22
CA LYS A 77 -10.72 20.06 17.52
C LYS A 77 -9.75 18.97 17.95
N HIS A 78 -8.61 18.85 17.27
CA HIS A 78 -7.56 17.91 17.64
C HIS A 78 -7.06 18.14 19.06
N ALA A 79 -6.76 19.40 19.43
CA ALA A 79 -6.39 19.76 20.78
C ALA A 79 -7.48 19.38 21.82
N GLN A 80 -8.76 19.61 21.50
CA GLN A 80 -9.87 19.19 22.36
C GLN A 80 -9.93 17.67 22.54
N ASP A 81 -9.75 16.90 21.46
CA ASP A 81 -9.75 15.45 21.49
C ASP A 81 -8.59 14.91 22.34
N VAL A 82 -7.41 15.54 22.28
CA VAL A 82 -6.27 15.23 23.16
C VAL A 82 -6.65 15.43 24.63
N PHE A 83 -7.21 16.59 24.99
CA PHE A 83 -7.67 16.85 26.36
C PHE A 83 -8.73 15.84 26.81
N HIS A 84 -9.68 15.51 25.94
CA HIS A 84 -10.76 14.55 26.22
C HIS A 84 -10.22 13.14 26.44
N SER A 85 -9.29 12.69 25.60
CA SER A 85 -8.69 11.36 25.70
C SER A 85 -8.00 11.13 27.04
N LEU A 86 -7.54 12.18 27.72
CA LEU A 86 -6.79 12.07 28.97
C LEU A 86 -7.67 12.24 30.23
N LYS A 87 -8.92 12.75 30.11
CA LYS A 87 -9.81 13.07 31.26
C LYS A 87 -10.00 11.93 32.26
N HIS A 88 -10.00 10.68 31.81
CA HIS A 88 -10.27 9.49 32.63
C HIS A 88 -9.13 9.14 33.61
N LEU A 89 -7.96 9.78 33.51
CA LEU A 89 -6.78 9.42 34.29
C LEU A 89 -6.79 9.92 35.75
N ASN A 90 -7.86 10.56 36.25
CA ASN A 90 -7.99 11.07 37.63
C ASN A 90 -6.83 11.98 38.14
N ILE A 91 -5.90 12.37 37.25
CA ILE A 91 -4.82 13.34 37.50
C ILE A 91 -5.35 14.79 37.36
N PHE A 92 -6.61 14.96 36.94
CA PHE A 92 -7.25 16.26 36.73
C PHE A 92 -7.76 16.86 38.04
N GLN A 93 -6.90 17.60 38.74
CA GLN A 93 -7.35 18.62 39.69
C GLN A 93 -7.24 20.06 39.17
N ARG A 94 -6.66 20.34 38.00
CA ARG A 94 -6.57 21.72 37.45
C ARG A 94 -6.66 21.75 35.91
N ARG A 95 -7.09 22.89 35.36
CA ARG A 95 -7.48 23.15 33.96
C ARG A 95 -6.32 23.11 32.93
N GLY A 96 -5.55 22.03 32.82
CA GLY A 96 -4.45 21.93 31.84
C GLY A 96 -3.71 20.59 31.82
N LEU A 97 -2.83 20.39 30.82
CA LEU A 97 -1.97 19.22 30.65
C LEU A 97 -0.63 19.44 31.38
N HIS A 98 -0.37 18.66 32.42
CA HIS A 98 0.97 18.54 32.98
C HIS A 98 1.89 17.72 32.06
N PHE A 99 3.19 17.81 32.29
CA PHE A 99 4.21 17.18 31.45
C PHE A 99 3.97 15.68 31.18
N ASP A 100 3.66 14.89 32.22
CA ASP A 100 3.38 13.45 32.04
C ASP A 100 2.18 13.19 31.12
N ALA A 101 1.15 14.04 31.17
CA ALA A 101 -0.03 13.92 30.33
C ALA A 101 0.29 14.31 28.88
N PHE A 102 1.09 15.36 28.68
CA PHE A 102 1.62 15.76 27.37
C PHE A 102 2.48 14.65 26.76
N PHE A 103 3.39 14.05 27.54
CA PHE A 103 4.25 12.97 27.07
C PHE A 103 3.45 11.70 26.71
N ARG A 104 2.40 11.37 27.48
CA ARG A 104 1.45 10.30 27.11
C ARG A 104 0.73 10.59 25.79
N TYR A 105 0.32 11.84 25.58
CA TYR A 105 -0.24 12.26 24.30
C TYR A 105 0.75 12.04 23.15
N LEU A 106 2.02 12.39 23.34
CA LEU A 106 3.04 12.24 22.29
C LEU A 106 3.21 10.80 21.81
N PHE A 107 2.97 9.80 22.67
CA PHE A 107 2.95 8.37 22.32
C PHE A 107 1.57 7.81 21.91
N GLY A 108 0.51 8.61 22.08
CA GLY A 108 -0.86 8.20 21.85
C GLY A 108 -1.21 8.07 20.36
N ASP A 109 -2.33 7.39 20.09
CA ASP A 109 -2.85 7.19 18.72
C ASP A 109 -3.23 8.51 18.02
N LEU A 110 -3.60 9.53 18.79
CA LEU A 110 -3.88 10.86 18.26
C LEU A 110 -2.64 11.54 17.66
N ASN A 111 -1.42 11.10 17.99
CA ASN A 111 -0.18 11.69 17.50
C ASN A 111 0.51 10.83 16.40
N GLY A 112 -0.28 10.17 15.55
CA GLY A 112 0.23 9.37 14.44
C GLY A 112 1.02 10.18 13.39
N PRO A 113 1.87 9.51 12.59
CA PRO A 113 2.76 10.19 11.64
C PRO A 113 2.09 10.55 10.30
N LEU A 114 0.87 10.09 10.04
CA LEU A 114 0.14 10.28 8.79
C LEU A 114 -1.24 10.90 9.06
N VAL A 115 -1.89 11.37 8.00
CA VAL A 115 -3.29 11.81 8.03
C VAL A 115 -4.21 10.60 7.82
N ASP A 116 -5.12 10.36 8.77
CA ASP A 116 -6.01 9.19 8.73
C ASP A 116 -7.20 9.36 7.76
N GLN A 117 -7.49 10.59 7.33
CA GLN A 117 -8.59 10.86 6.40
C GLN A 117 -8.10 11.01 4.95
N VAL A 118 -9.02 10.71 4.03
CA VAL A 118 -8.82 10.98 2.61
C VAL A 118 -8.78 12.49 2.40
N HIS A 119 -7.71 12.97 1.76
CA HIS A 119 -7.44 14.40 1.61
C HIS A 119 -6.87 14.77 0.24
N HIS A 120 -6.49 13.79 -0.59
CA HIS A 120 -6.13 14.07 -1.98
C HIS A 120 -7.39 14.49 -2.76
N ASP A 121 -7.21 15.25 -3.84
CA ASP A 121 -8.27 15.45 -4.83
C ASP A 121 -8.64 14.10 -5.45
N MET A 122 -9.90 13.67 -5.28
CA MET A 122 -10.44 12.40 -5.78
C MET A 122 -11.30 12.56 -7.05
N SER A 123 -11.33 13.77 -7.63
CA SER A 123 -12.17 14.13 -8.78
C SER A 123 -11.44 14.03 -10.13
N SER A 124 -10.13 13.75 -10.14
CA SER A 124 -9.35 13.53 -11.36
C SER A 124 -9.64 12.15 -11.99
N PRO A 125 -9.30 11.91 -13.27
CA PRO A 125 -9.48 10.59 -13.90
C PRO A 125 -8.74 9.46 -13.17
N LEU A 126 -9.27 8.22 -13.18
CA LEU A 126 -8.62 7.05 -12.55
C LEU A 126 -7.13 6.87 -12.93
N ALA A 127 -6.75 7.20 -14.16
CA ALA A 127 -5.35 7.12 -14.62
C ALA A 127 -4.38 8.03 -13.84
N HIS A 128 -4.89 9.00 -13.07
CA HIS A 128 -4.10 9.92 -12.26
C HIS A 128 -3.82 9.38 -10.85
N TYR A 129 -4.19 8.14 -10.53
CA TYR A 129 -3.98 7.54 -9.22
C TYR A 129 -3.20 6.24 -9.33
N PHE A 130 -2.34 5.97 -8.37
CA PHE A 130 -1.88 4.63 -8.06
C PHE A 130 -3.01 3.87 -7.34
N LEU A 131 -3.21 2.61 -7.73
CA LEU A 131 -4.29 1.75 -7.26
C LEU A 131 -3.70 0.56 -6.49
N TYR A 132 -4.22 0.30 -5.29
CA TYR A 132 -3.77 -0.85 -4.50
C TYR A 132 -4.20 -2.14 -5.21
N THR A 133 -3.24 -2.87 -5.79
CA THR A 133 -3.52 -3.96 -6.75
C THR A 133 -3.01 -5.32 -6.27
N GLY A 134 -3.90 -6.31 -6.21
CA GLY A 134 -3.55 -7.71 -5.99
C GLY A 134 -3.29 -8.46 -7.30
N HIS A 135 -2.44 -9.48 -7.23
CA HIS A 135 -2.17 -10.46 -8.29
C HIS A 135 -2.64 -11.84 -7.82
N ASN A 136 -3.31 -12.60 -8.71
CA ASN A 136 -3.87 -13.93 -8.42
C ASN A 136 -4.53 -13.99 -7.04
N SER A 137 -5.49 -13.09 -6.82
CA SER A 137 -6.00 -12.73 -5.48
C SER A 137 -6.76 -13.85 -4.77
N TYR A 138 -6.97 -14.97 -5.45
CA TYR A 138 -7.63 -16.18 -4.95
C TYR A 138 -6.64 -17.18 -4.33
N LEU A 139 -5.32 -17.05 -4.58
CA LEU A 139 -4.32 -17.99 -4.08
C LEU A 139 -3.99 -17.79 -2.61
N THR A 140 -3.91 -18.89 -1.87
CA THR A 140 -3.55 -18.90 -0.44
C THR A 140 -2.05 -19.01 -0.18
N GLY A 141 -1.26 -19.39 -1.20
CA GLY A 141 0.18 -19.53 -1.11
C GLY A 141 0.86 -19.46 -2.47
N ASN A 142 1.69 -20.46 -2.76
CA ASN A 142 2.51 -20.54 -3.98
C ASN A 142 1.68 -20.68 -5.28
N GLN A 143 2.30 -20.39 -6.43
CA GLN A 143 1.63 -20.36 -7.74
C GLN A 143 1.43 -21.76 -8.37
N LEU A 144 1.98 -22.83 -7.80
CA LEU A 144 1.99 -24.15 -8.46
C LEU A 144 1.02 -25.16 -7.84
N SER A 145 0.84 -25.15 -6.53
CA SER A 145 0.14 -26.21 -5.80
C SER A 145 -0.63 -25.74 -4.57
N SER A 146 -0.69 -24.43 -4.31
CA SER A 146 -1.45 -23.93 -3.17
C SER A 146 -2.96 -23.97 -3.42
N GLU A 147 -3.72 -23.86 -2.33
CA GLU A 147 -5.18 -23.81 -2.42
C GLU A 147 -5.67 -22.47 -2.97
N SER A 148 -6.79 -22.50 -3.71
CA SER A 148 -7.56 -21.31 -4.08
C SER A 148 -8.76 -21.15 -3.14
N SER A 149 -9.01 -19.94 -2.65
CA SER A 149 -10.18 -19.66 -1.80
C SER A 149 -10.58 -18.20 -1.84
N THR A 150 -11.72 -17.87 -1.22
CA THR A 150 -12.19 -16.49 -1.07
C THR A 150 -11.48 -15.72 0.06
N THR A 151 -10.81 -16.41 0.97
CA THR A 151 -10.16 -15.79 2.14
C THR A 151 -9.10 -14.73 1.77
N PRO A 152 -8.16 -14.99 0.83
CA PRO A 152 -7.19 -13.98 0.43
C PRO A 152 -7.84 -12.75 -0.23
N ILE A 153 -8.94 -12.93 -0.97
CA ILE A 153 -9.73 -11.83 -1.56
C ILE A 153 -10.32 -10.96 -0.45
N ILE A 154 -10.98 -11.56 0.54
CA ILE A 154 -11.58 -10.85 1.68
C ILE A 154 -10.50 -10.08 2.44
N ASN A 155 -9.38 -10.73 2.75
CA ASN A 155 -8.27 -10.12 3.48
C ASN A 155 -7.65 -8.95 2.69
N ALA A 156 -7.50 -9.09 1.37
CA ALA A 156 -7.02 -8.02 0.50
C ALA A 156 -7.96 -6.80 0.55
N LEU A 157 -9.28 -7.00 0.40
CA LEU A 157 -10.27 -5.92 0.45
C LEU A 157 -10.27 -5.20 1.82
N LYS A 158 -10.19 -5.95 2.92
CA LYS A 158 -10.09 -5.40 4.29
C LYS A 158 -8.80 -4.62 4.55
N LYS A 159 -7.72 -4.94 3.83
CA LYS A 159 -6.47 -4.16 3.82
C LYS A 159 -6.52 -2.93 2.91
N GLY A 160 -7.63 -2.69 2.20
CA GLY A 160 -7.79 -1.56 1.30
C GLY A 160 -7.39 -1.84 -0.15
N VAL A 161 -7.05 -3.08 -0.54
CA VAL A 161 -6.79 -3.44 -1.96
C VAL A 161 -8.02 -3.12 -2.81
N ARG A 162 -7.82 -2.43 -3.94
CA ARG A 162 -8.89 -1.93 -4.84
C ARG A 162 -8.95 -2.65 -6.18
N VAL A 163 -7.94 -3.46 -6.52
CA VAL A 163 -7.94 -4.25 -7.75
C VAL A 163 -7.74 -5.72 -7.40
N ILE A 164 -8.73 -6.54 -7.75
CA ILE A 164 -8.77 -7.99 -7.47
C ILE A 164 -8.71 -8.75 -8.79
N GLU A 165 -7.80 -9.71 -8.88
CA GLU A 165 -7.64 -10.57 -10.07
C GLU A 165 -8.31 -11.93 -9.87
N LEU A 166 -9.05 -12.36 -10.90
CA LEU A 166 -9.72 -13.66 -10.97
C LEU A 166 -9.46 -14.29 -12.35
N ASP A 167 -8.87 -15.47 -12.36
CA ASP A 167 -8.55 -16.21 -13.58
C ASP A 167 -9.67 -17.21 -13.86
N LEU A 168 -10.46 -16.93 -14.89
CA LEU A 168 -11.68 -17.66 -15.18
C LEU A 168 -11.39 -18.86 -16.06
N TRP A 169 -11.76 -20.05 -15.60
CA TRP A 169 -11.64 -21.30 -16.34
C TRP A 169 -12.96 -22.07 -16.33
N PRO A 170 -13.27 -22.82 -17.40
CA PRO A 170 -14.33 -23.82 -17.34
C PRO A 170 -14.04 -24.84 -16.23
N ASN A 171 -15.09 -25.27 -15.53
CA ASN A 171 -15.02 -26.43 -14.65
C ASN A 171 -14.82 -27.72 -15.48
N SER A 172 -14.62 -28.85 -14.81
CA SER A 172 -14.38 -30.14 -15.48
C SER A 172 -15.54 -30.66 -16.35
N ARG A 173 -16.75 -30.11 -16.17
CA ARG A 173 -17.94 -30.44 -16.97
C ARG A 173 -18.23 -29.43 -18.08
N GLU A 174 -17.45 -28.35 -18.16
CA GLU A 174 -17.61 -27.22 -19.07
C GLU A 174 -18.99 -26.53 -18.99
N ASP A 175 -19.71 -26.72 -17.89
CA ASP A 175 -21.06 -26.17 -17.65
C ASP A 175 -21.07 -25.02 -16.64
N ASP A 176 -19.95 -24.77 -15.95
CA ASP A 176 -19.78 -23.68 -14.97
C ASP A 176 -18.36 -23.10 -14.97
N VAL A 177 -18.17 -21.99 -14.25
CA VAL A 177 -16.90 -21.26 -14.17
C VAL A 177 -16.27 -21.35 -12.78
N GLU A 178 -14.99 -21.70 -12.77
CA GLU A 178 -14.14 -21.74 -11.59
C GLU A 178 -13.00 -20.73 -11.73
N VAL A 179 -12.43 -20.34 -10.59
CA VAL A 179 -11.25 -19.49 -10.49
C VAL A 179 -10.07 -20.35 -10.06
N ARG A 180 -9.01 -20.37 -10.86
CA ARG A 180 -7.79 -21.16 -10.62
C ARG A 180 -6.61 -20.68 -11.46
N HIS A 181 -5.39 -21.03 -11.06
CA HIS A 181 -4.21 -20.77 -11.87
C HIS A 181 -4.02 -21.90 -12.90
N GLY A 182 -4.34 -21.59 -14.16
CA GLY A 182 -4.33 -22.56 -15.26
C GLY A 182 -2.97 -23.20 -15.50
N GLY A 183 -2.97 -24.47 -15.92
CA GLY A 183 -1.73 -25.22 -16.18
C GLY A 183 -0.93 -25.60 -14.93
N THR A 184 -1.52 -25.50 -13.74
CA THR A 184 -0.87 -25.83 -12.46
C THR A 184 -1.70 -26.83 -11.63
N LEU A 185 -1.19 -27.20 -10.45
CA LEU A 185 -1.84 -28.07 -9.46
C LEU A 185 -2.58 -27.28 -8.38
N THR A 186 -2.73 -25.97 -8.51
CA THR A 186 -3.54 -25.20 -7.55
C THR A 186 -4.98 -25.68 -7.57
N SER A 187 -5.62 -25.75 -6.40
CA SER A 187 -7.06 -26.05 -6.35
C SER A 187 -7.88 -24.91 -6.98
N SER A 188 -9.18 -25.14 -7.15
CA SER A 188 -10.10 -24.15 -7.71
C SER A 188 -11.14 -23.69 -6.70
N VAL A 189 -11.71 -22.52 -6.93
CA VAL A 189 -12.83 -21.97 -6.16
C VAL A 189 -13.92 -21.48 -7.12
N LYS A 190 -15.19 -21.65 -6.77
CA LYS A 190 -16.30 -21.23 -7.65
C LYS A 190 -16.27 -19.72 -7.87
N LEU A 191 -16.47 -19.28 -9.11
CA LEU A 191 -16.53 -17.85 -9.43
C LEU A 191 -17.61 -17.12 -8.60
N ARG A 192 -18.79 -17.75 -8.44
CA ARG A 192 -19.89 -17.19 -7.65
C ARG A 192 -19.47 -16.86 -6.21
N ASP A 193 -18.65 -17.69 -5.60
CA ASP A 193 -18.20 -17.50 -4.21
C ASP A 193 -17.22 -16.32 -4.13
N CYS A 194 -16.32 -16.20 -5.11
CA CYS A 194 -15.42 -15.04 -5.23
C CYS A 194 -16.20 -13.73 -5.44
N LEU A 195 -17.19 -13.72 -6.34
CA LEU A 195 -17.99 -12.52 -6.61
C LEU A 195 -18.84 -12.11 -5.38
N ASN A 196 -19.42 -13.07 -4.65
CA ASN A 196 -20.12 -12.79 -3.39
C ASN A 196 -19.17 -12.23 -2.33
N ALA A 197 -17.98 -12.83 -2.17
CA ALA A 197 -16.97 -12.33 -1.25
C ALA A 197 -16.55 -10.88 -1.58
N ILE A 198 -16.41 -10.55 -2.87
CA ILE A 198 -16.14 -9.18 -3.30
C ILE A 198 -17.33 -8.27 -2.98
N ARG A 199 -18.57 -8.65 -3.33
CA ARG A 199 -19.78 -7.85 -3.05
C ARG A 199 -19.86 -7.46 -1.57
N ASP A 200 -19.62 -8.42 -0.69
CA ASP A 200 -19.84 -8.26 0.75
C ASP A 200 -18.72 -7.45 1.44
N ASN A 201 -17.52 -7.37 0.84
CA ASN A 201 -16.34 -6.75 1.46
C ASN A 201 -15.77 -5.57 0.65
N ALA A 202 -16.27 -5.29 -0.55
CA ALA A 202 -15.69 -4.32 -1.49
C ALA A 202 -15.49 -2.95 -0.85
N PHE A 203 -16.43 -2.50 -0.02
CA PHE A 203 -16.45 -1.13 0.51
C PHE A 203 -16.30 -1.02 2.02
N GLU A 204 -15.78 -2.06 2.68
CA GLU A 204 -15.55 -2.06 4.15
C GLU A 204 -14.41 -1.12 4.55
N ALA A 205 -13.26 -1.22 3.86
CA ALA A 205 -12.08 -0.41 4.16
C ALA A 205 -12.07 0.96 3.43
N SER A 206 -12.85 1.12 2.36
CA SER A 206 -12.84 2.30 1.50
C SER A 206 -14.11 2.39 0.67
N GLU A 207 -14.67 3.59 0.51
CA GLU A 207 -15.85 3.81 -0.35
C GLU A 207 -15.51 3.92 -1.84
N TYR A 208 -14.22 4.02 -2.19
CA TYR A 208 -13.77 4.17 -3.57
C TYR A 208 -13.90 2.86 -4.36
N PRO A 209 -13.99 2.96 -5.71
CA PRO A 209 -14.30 1.82 -6.56
C PRO A 209 -13.41 0.59 -6.35
N VAL A 210 -13.96 -0.58 -6.68
CA VAL A 210 -13.20 -1.83 -6.81
C VAL A 210 -13.15 -2.24 -8.28
N VAL A 211 -11.98 -2.56 -8.79
CA VAL A 211 -11.79 -3.12 -10.13
C VAL A 211 -11.58 -4.62 -10.02
N ILE A 212 -12.35 -5.41 -10.76
CA ILE A 212 -12.12 -6.85 -10.93
C ILE A 212 -11.48 -7.06 -12.29
N THR A 213 -10.29 -7.65 -12.30
CA THR A 213 -9.61 -8.01 -13.53
C THR A 213 -9.85 -9.48 -13.82
N PHE A 214 -10.57 -9.78 -14.91
CA PHE A 214 -10.75 -11.16 -15.37
C PHE A 214 -9.63 -11.54 -16.34
N GLU A 215 -8.89 -12.60 -16.01
CA GLU A 215 -8.13 -13.35 -17.01
C GLU A 215 -9.06 -14.41 -17.60
N ASP A 216 -9.61 -14.10 -18.77
CA ASP A 216 -10.70 -14.86 -19.38
C ASP A 216 -10.16 -15.99 -20.26
N HIS A 217 -10.41 -17.25 -19.84
CA HIS A 217 -10.16 -18.48 -20.60
C HIS A 217 -11.45 -19.27 -20.87
N ILE A 218 -12.62 -18.62 -20.80
CA ILE A 218 -13.94 -19.28 -20.89
C ILE A 218 -14.56 -19.13 -22.29
N THR A 219 -15.44 -20.06 -22.64
CA THR A 219 -16.15 -20.09 -23.93
C THR A 219 -17.28 -19.06 -23.99
N PRO A 220 -17.78 -18.66 -25.18
CA PRO A 220 -18.88 -17.69 -25.30
C PRO A 220 -20.16 -18.06 -24.51
N PRO A 221 -20.62 -19.34 -24.45
CA PRO A 221 -21.72 -19.73 -23.59
C PRO A 221 -21.45 -19.47 -22.09
N LEU A 222 -20.22 -19.73 -21.63
CA LEU A 222 -19.82 -19.44 -20.27
C LEU A 222 -19.67 -17.94 -20.02
N GLN A 223 -19.18 -17.14 -20.98
CA GLN A 223 -19.15 -15.68 -20.89
C GLN A 223 -20.55 -15.10 -20.65
N ARG A 224 -21.56 -15.63 -21.34
CA ARG A 224 -22.98 -15.28 -21.11
C ARG A 224 -23.42 -15.62 -19.69
N LYS A 225 -23.06 -16.81 -19.20
CA LYS A 225 -23.34 -17.24 -17.81
C LYS A 225 -22.68 -16.32 -16.79
N VAL A 226 -21.42 -15.93 -17.02
CA VAL A 226 -20.69 -14.97 -16.19
C VAL A 226 -21.34 -13.60 -16.23
N ALA A 227 -21.77 -13.12 -17.40
CA ALA A 227 -22.45 -11.84 -17.52
C ALA A 227 -23.70 -11.75 -16.66
N LYS A 228 -24.56 -12.78 -16.76
CA LYS A 228 -25.73 -12.90 -15.89
C LYS A 228 -25.35 -12.99 -14.42
N MET A 229 -24.34 -13.80 -14.07
CA MET A 229 -23.89 -13.96 -12.69
C MET A 229 -23.38 -12.65 -12.08
N VAL A 230 -22.58 -11.88 -12.83
CA VAL A 230 -22.06 -10.57 -12.42
C VAL A 230 -23.20 -9.57 -12.24
N ASP A 231 -24.16 -9.56 -13.15
CA ASP A 231 -25.35 -8.70 -13.06
C ASP A 231 -26.22 -9.04 -11.84
N ASP A 232 -26.50 -10.33 -11.62
CA ASP A 232 -27.31 -10.82 -10.50
C ASP A 232 -26.65 -10.48 -9.14
N ILE A 233 -25.32 -10.59 -9.04
CA ILE A 233 -24.59 -10.41 -7.77
C ILE A 233 -24.36 -8.93 -7.47
N PHE A 234 -23.90 -8.14 -8.44
CA PHE A 234 -23.53 -6.75 -8.19
C PHE A 234 -24.67 -5.76 -8.44
N GLY A 235 -25.61 -6.07 -9.34
CA GLY A 235 -26.77 -5.22 -9.64
C GLY A 235 -26.38 -3.75 -9.82
N GLY A 236 -26.90 -2.88 -8.94
CA GLY A 236 -26.63 -1.45 -8.95
C GLY A 236 -25.19 -1.05 -8.57
N MET A 237 -24.38 -1.95 -8.00
CA MET A 237 -22.95 -1.69 -7.74
C MET A 237 -22.14 -1.72 -9.02
N LEU A 238 -22.57 -2.44 -10.06
CA LEU A 238 -21.81 -2.56 -11.29
C LEU A 238 -21.84 -1.27 -12.11
N PHE A 239 -20.66 -0.71 -12.39
CA PHE A 239 -20.51 0.41 -13.32
C PHE A 239 -20.41 -0.11 -14.76
N ARG A 240 -21.31 0.38 -15.62
CA ARG A 240 -21.31 0.12 -17.06
C ARG A 240 -21.03 1.42 -17.81
N PRO A 241 -19.99 1.49 -18.66
CA PRO A 241 -19.74 2.68 -19.45
C PRO A 241 -20.80 2.82 -20.54
N ASN A 242 -21.02 4.05 -21.01
CA ASN A 242 -21.88 4.27 -22.17
C ASN A 242 -21.11 3.89 -23.45
N HIS A 243 -21.33 2.68 -23.96
CA HIS A 243 -20.65 2.13 -25.14
C HIS A 243 -20.97 2.86 -26.46
N SER A 244 -21.99 3.72 -26.49
CA SER A 244 -22.26 4.57 -27.67
C SER A 244 -21.25 5.68 -27.89
N ARG A 245 -20.41 5.99 -26.88
CA ARG A 245 -19.40 7.05 -26.94
C ARG A 245 -18.03 6.50 -26.55
N LYS A 246 -17.03 6.76 -27.39
CA LYS A 246 -15.63 6.43 -27.06
C LYS A 246 -15.23 7.14 -25.78
N MET A 247 -14.76 6.37 -24.79
CA MET A 247 -14.30 6.91 -23.52
C MET A 247 -12.91 7.54 -23.71
N LYS A 248 -12.84 8.86 -23.74
CA LYS A 248 -11.58 9.60 -23.91
C LYS A 248 -10.76 9.76 -22.63
N LYS A 249 -11.41 9.62 -21.47
CA LYS A 249 -10.81 9.65 -20.14
C LYS A 249 -11.59 8.73 -19.21
N PHE A 250 -10.89 8.09 -18.28
CA PHE A 250 -11.58 7.33 -17.24
C PHE A 250 -12.38 8.27 -16.31
N PRO A 251 -13.52 7.82 -15.75
CA PRO A 251 -14.19 8.53 -14.67
C PRO A 251 -13.28 8.68 -13.44
N SER A 252 -13.67 9.53 -12.50
CA SER A 252 -12.90 9.75 -11.27
C SER A 252 -13.25 8.75 -10.17
N PRO A 253 -12.33 8.46 -9.23
CA PRO A 253 -12.67 7.69 -8.03
C PRO A 253 -13.91 8.22 -7.31
N GLU A 254 -14.05 9.55 -7.19
CA GLU A 254 -15.20 10.20 -6.56
C GLU A 254 -16.52 9.86 -7.26
N SER A 255 -16.57 9.98 -8.59
CA SER A 255 -17.77 9.68 -9.39
C SER A 255 -18.15 8.18 -9.38
N LEU A 256 -17.19 7.32 -9.01
CA LEU A 256 -17.31 5.87 -8.99
C LEU A 256 -17.41 5.31 -7.57
N LYS A 257 -17.65 6.15 -6.56
CA LYS A 257 -17.85 5.68 -5.19
C LYS A 257 -18.89 4.55 -5.14
N ARG A 258 -18.52 3.50 -4.41
CA ARG A 258 -19.31 2.28 -4.21
C ARG A 258 -19.68 1.56 -5.50
N ARG A 259 -18.85 1.71 -6.55
CA ARG A 259 -18.99 0.98 -7.82
C ARG A 259 -17.95 -0.12 -8.00
N ILE A 260 -18.34 -1.16 -8.71
CA ILE A 260 -17.50 -2.26 -9.17
C ILE A 260 -17.30 -2.12 -10.67
N LEU A 261 -16.04 -2.22 -11.10
CA LEU A 261 -15.62 -2.10 -12.50
C LEU A 261 -15.06 -3.43 -12.97
N ILE A 262 -15.51 -3.93 -14.13
CA ILE A 262 -14.90 -5.09 -14.78
C ILE A 262 -13.83 -4.63 -15.77
N SER A 263 -12.66 -5.24 -15.69
CA SER A 263 -11.52 -5.01 -16.56
C SER A 263 -11.08 -6.31 -17.24
N THR A 264 -11.35 -6.45 -18.54
CA THR A 264 -10.88 -7.62 -19.31
C THR A 264 -10.75 -7.28 -20.80
N LYS A 265 -10.32 -8.26 -21.60
CA LYS A 265 -10.27 -8.14 -23.06
C LYS A 265 -11.70 -8.21 -23.59
N PRO A 266 -12.12 -7.26 -24.45
CA PRO A 266 -13.40 -7.40 -25.15
C PRO A 266 -13.43 -8.69 -26.00
N PRO A 267 -14.59 -9.36 -26.11
CA PRO A 267 -14.78 -10.42 -27.10
C PRO A 267 -14.43 -9.90 -28.50
N GLU A 268 -13.91 -10.77 -29.36
CA GLU A 268 -13.58 -10.40 -30.74
C GLU A 268 -14.87 -10.05 -31.51
N SER A 269 -14.94 -8.87 -32.13
CA SER A 269 -16.06 -8.47 -32.98
C SER A 269 -15.88 -9.00 -34.42
N PRO A 270 -16.98 -9.21 -35.18
CA PRO A 270 -16.91 -9.58 -36.60
C PRO A 270 -16.14 -8.57 -37.47
N GLU A 271 -16.15 -7.28 -37.10
CA GLU A 271 -15.37 -6.22 -37.79
C GLU A 271 -13.85 -6.43 -37.71
N ASN A 272 -13.35 -7.15 -36.68
CA ASN A 272 -11.93 -7.50 -36.58
C ASN A 272 -11.57 -8.73 -37.43
N GLN A 273 -12.54 -9.52 -37.87
CA GLN A 273 -12.30 -10.65 -38.77
C GLN A 273 -12.02 -10.15 -40.20
N SER A 274 -12.61 -9.03 -40.62
CA SER A 274 -12.39 -8.44 -41.94
C SER A 274 -10.96 -7.89 -42.11
N GLN A 275 -10.36 -7.38 -41.02
CA GLN A 275 -8.94 -7.00 -41.01
C GLN A 275 -8.02 -8.21 -41.04
N LYS A 276 -8.44 -9.33 -40.43
CA LYS A 276 -7.67 -10.57 -40.41
C LYS A 276 -7.59 -11.25 -41.77
N VAL A 277 -8.65 -11.17 -42.59
CA VAL A 277 -8.63 -11.68 -43.97
C VAL A 277 -7.65 -10.92 -44.87
N GLN A 278 -7.42 -9.62 -44.62
CA GLN A 278 -6.37 -8.85 -45.32
C GLN A 278 -4.97 -9.05 -44.72
N GLU A 279 -4.85 -9.41 -43.43
CA GLU A 279 -3.57 -9.65 -42.76
C GLU A 279 -3.04 -11.08 -42.98
N GLU A 280 -3.90 -12.09 -43.12
CA GLU A 280 -3.48 -13.49 -43.41
C GLU A 280 -2.97 -13.67 -44.87
N GLU A 281 -3.36 -12.80 -45.81
CA GLU A 281 -2.81 -12.79 -47.19
C GLU A 281 -1.37 -12.27 -47.29
N VAL A 282 -0.84 -11.61 -46.26
CA VAL A 282 0.54 -11.07 -46.25
C VAL A 282 1.54 -12.02 -45.57
N GLU A 283 1.06 -13.00 -44.80
CA GLU A 283 1.92 -13.97 -44.09
C GLU A 283 2.01 -15.36 -44.77
N SER A 284 1.27 -15.64 -45.85
CA SER A 284 1.34 -16.92 -46.56
C SER A 284 2.09 -16.83 -47.89
N ASN A 285 3.42 -16.81 -47.84
CA ASN A 285 4.27 -17.31 -48.92
C ASN A 285 5.30 -18.27 -48.30
N GLU A 286 4.88 -19.51 -48.06
CA GLU A 286 5.69 -20.72 -48.21
C GLU A 286 4.77 -21.96 -48.16
N ASP A 287 4.94 -22.83 -49.15
CA ASP A 287 4.07 -23.92 -49.64
C ASP A 287 3.44 -24.87 -48.59
N LYS A 288 2.16 -25.24 -48.81
CA LYS A 288 1.74 -26.56 -49.38
C LYS A 288 0.22 -26.79 -49.39
N ASP A 289 -0.27 -27.02 -50.61
CA ASP A 289 -1.18 -28.06 -51.13
C ASP A 289 -2.46 -28.53 -50.38
N ASP A 290 -3.54 -28.43 -51.15
CA ASP A 290 -4.88 -29.04 -51.25
C ASP A 290 -5.53 -29.85 -50.09
N GLY A 291 -6.85 -29.67 -49.98
CA GLY A 291 -7.72 -30.56 -49.19
C GLY A 291 -9.09 -30.01 -48.83
N SER A 292 -9.91 -29.64 -49.83
CA SER A 292 -11.34 -29.27 -49.67
C SER A 292 -12.17 -30.23 -48.80
N LYS A 293 -12.99 -29.71 -47.86
CA LYS A 293 -14.29 -30.29 -47.45
C LYS A 293 -15.26 -29.21 -46.97
N LEU A 294 -16.25 -28.93 -47.83
CA LEU A 294 -17.53 -28.32 -47.51
C LEU A 294 -18.27 -29.19 -46.48
N ASN A 295 -18.94 -28.58 -45.50
CA ASN A 295 -20.15 -29.16 -44.94
C ASN A 295 -21.14 -28.11 -44.42
N HIS A 296 -22.41 -28.49 -44.58
CA HIS A 296 -23.61 -27.69 -44.60
C HIS A 296 -23.94 -26.97 -43.29
N LYS A 297 -24.49 -25.77 -43.45
CA LYS A 297 -25.32 -25.07 -42.46
C LYS A 297 -26.63 -25.83 -42.27
N ASP A 298 -27.01 -26.06 -41.02
CA ASP A 298 -28.42 -26.19 -40.64
C ASP A 298 -28.72 -25.16 -39.56
N GLU A 299 -29.67 -24.29 -39.88
CA GLU A 299 -30.23 -23.21 -39.08
C GLU A 299 -31.39 -23.76 -38.23
N SER A 300 -31.42 -23.50 -36.92
CA SER A 300 -32.65 -23.17 -36.16
C SER A 300 -32.38 -23.06 -34.65
N ASP A 301 -32.18 -21.83 -34.19
CA ASP A 301 -32.78 -21.20 -32.99
C ASP A 301 -32.03 -19.88 -32.70
N ASP A 302 -32.21 -18.93 -33.62
CA ASP A 302 -31.43 -17.69 -33.70
C ASP A 302 -32.14 -16.53 -32.98
N GLU A 303 -32.19 -16.58 -31.66
CA GLU A 303 -31.96 -15.35 -30.89
C GLU A 303 -30.46 -15.05 -31.04
N SER A 304 -30.10 -14.04 -31.84
CA SER A 304 -28.77 -13.93 -32.45
C SER A 304 -27.61 -14.07 -31.44
N GLU A 305 -26.65 -14.92 -31.78
CA GLU A 305 -25.36 -15.07 -31.07
C GLU A 305 -24.67 -13.71 -30.80
N GLU A 306 -24.94 -12.71 -31.65
CA GLU A 306 -24.47 -11.32 -31.52
C GLU A 306 -25.02 -10.59 -30.28
N GLU A 307 -26.33 -10.67 -30.01
CA GLU A 307 -26.96 -10.01 -28.85
C GLU A 307 -26.47 -10.63 -27.53
N LYS A 308 -26.08 -11.91 -27.59
CA LYS A 308 -25.60 -12.71 -26.45
C LYS A 308 -24.12 -12.45 -26.11
N SER A 309 -23.26 -12.21 -27.11
CA SER A 309 -21.87 -11.73 -26.92
C SER A 309 -21.82 -10.29 -26.39
N LEU A 310 -22.83 -9.48 -26.75
CA LEU A 310 -22.94 -8.09 -26.33
C LEU A 310 -23.12 -7.93 -24.81
N ALA A 311 -23.81 -8.84 -24.13
CA ALA A 311 -24.02 -8.77 -22.69
C ALA A 311 -22.71 -8.79 -21.88
N TYR A 312 -21.80 -9.73 -22.19
CA TYR A 312 -20.50 -9.82 -21.53
C TYR A 312 -19.63 -8.60 -21.87
N ARG A 313 -19.61 -8.18 -23.14
CA ARG A 313 -18.93 -6.95 -23.58
C ARG A 313 -19.42 -5.72 -22.83
N ASN A 314 -20.73 -5.63 -22.57
CA ASN A 314 -21.35 -4.48 -21.91
C ASN A 314 -20.94 -4.32 -20.44
N LEU A 315 -20.47 -5.39 -19.77
CA LEU A 315 -19.91 -5.32 -18.42
C LEU A 315 -18.55 -4.63 -18.39
N ILE A 316 -17.80 -4.68 -19.49
CA ILE A 316 -16.39 -4.29 -19.52
C ILE A 316 -16.31 -2.77 -19.46
N SER A 317 -15.84 -2.28 -18.32
CA SER A 317 -15.65 -0.86 -18.05
C SER A 317 -14.23 -0.37 -18.37
N ILE A 318 -13.25 -1.27 -18.31
CA ILE A 318 -11.84 -1.00 -18.60
C ILE A 318 -11.37 -2.03 -19.62
N HIS A 319 -11.14 -1.59 -20.86
CA HIS A 319 -10.71 -2.49 -21.93
C HIS A 319 -9.23 -2.82 -21.79
N ALA A 320 -8.90 -4.11 -21.64
CA ALA A 320 -7.54 -4.58 -21.68
C ALA A 320 -7.06 -4.74 -23.14
N GLY A 321 -5.97 -4.06 -23.50
CA GLY A 321 -5.30 -4.19 -24.79
C GLY A 321 -4.24 -5.28 -24.79
N LYS A 322 -3.91 -5.82 -25.97
CA LYS A 322 -2.74 -6.68 -26.17
C LYS A 322 -1.57 -5.83 -26.68
N PRO A 323 -0.34 -5.99 -26.13
CA PRO A 323 0.85 -5.56 -26.83
C PRO A 323 0.97 -6.39 -28.12
N LYS A 324 0.87 -5.74 -29.28
CA LYS A 324 1.02 -6.37 -30.61
C LYS A 324 2.01 -5.56 -31.44
N GLY A 325 2.86 -6.24 -32.21
CA GLY A 325 3.89 -5.61 -33.03
C GLY A 325 5.00 -4.94 -32.22
N ASN A 326 5.63 -3.92 -32.78
CA ASN A 326 6.73 -3.20 -32.14
C ASN A 326 6.29 -2.45 -30.89
N VAL A 327 7.20 -2.33 -29.91
CA VAL A 327 6.95 -1.70 -28.60
C VAL A 327 6.46 -0.26 -28.75
N GLU A 328 6.92 0.46 -29.79
CA GLU A 328 6.42 1.80 -30.14
C GLU A 328 4.91 1.83 -30.24
N HIS A 329 4.30 0.81 -30.87
CA HIS A 329 2.86 0.76 -31.11
C HIS A 329 2.06 0.45 -29.85
N TRP A 330 2.67 -0.15 -28.83
CA TRP A 330 1.99 -0.51 -27.58
C TRP A 330 1.65 0.72 -26.74
N LEU A 331 2.53 1.73 -26.79
CA LEU A 331 2.43 2.95 -25.99
C LEU A 331 1.78 4.11 -26.78
N LEU A 332 1.37 3.87 -28.03
CA LEU A 332 0.65 4.87 -28.81
C LEU A 332 -0.66 5.27 -28.14
N ASP A 333 -0.93 6.56 -28.24
CA ASP A 333 -2.13 7.16 -27.71
C ASP A 333 -3.30 6.92 -28.67
N HIS A 334 -4.33 6.22 -28.21
CA HIS A 334 -5.54 5.93 -28.99
C HIS A 334 -6.70 6.80 -28.52
N ASP A 335 -7.62 7.18 -29.42
CA ASP A 335 -8.78 8.03 -29.11
C ASP A 335 -9.65 7.50 -27.95
N GLN A 336 -9.58 6.20 -27.65
CA GLN A 336 -10.19 5.57 -26.49
C GLN A 336 -9.15 5.13 -25.45
N VAL A 337 -9.42 5.40 -24.18
CA VAL A 337 -8.56 4.93 -23.08
C VAL A 337 -8.60 3.42 -22.94
N ARG A 338 -7.44 2.85 -22.60
CA ARG A 338 -7.29 1.40 -22.39
C ARG A 338 -6.39 1.09 -21.21
N ARG A 339 -6.36 -0.19 -20.84
CA ARG A 339 -5.37 -0.77 -19.94
C ARG A 339 -4.38 -1.63 -20.72
N LEU A 340 -3.08 -1.46 -20.51
CA LEU A 340 -2.04 -2.39 -20.94
C LEU A 340 -1.54 -3.19 -19.73
N SER A 341 -1.21 -4.47 -19.92
CA SER A 341 -0.59 -5.31 -18.88
C SER A 341 0.77 -5.80 -19.34
N LEU A 342 1.81 -5.59 -18.54
CA LEU A 342 3.19 -6.04 -18.80
C LEU A 342 3.73 -6.80 -17.57
N SER A 343 4.56 -7.81 -17.80
CA SER A 343 5.31 -8.41 -16.68
C SER A 343 6.37 -7.44 -16.17
N GLU A 344 6.82 -7.63 -14.93
CA GLU A 344 7.90 -6.82 -14.33
C GLU A 344 9.15 -6.76 -15.23
N GLN A 345 9.50 -7.88 -15.89
CA GLN A 345 10.69 -8.00 -16.74
C GLN A 345 10.51 -7.24 -18.04
N VAL A 346 9.33 -7.33 -18.65
CA VAL A 346 9.05 -6.59 -19.89
C VAL A 346 9.09 -5.09 -19.60
N LEU A 347 8.50 -4.63 -18.48
CA LEU A 347 8.58 -3.23 -18.08
C LEU A 347 10.04 -2.79 -17.87
N GLU A 348 10.83 -3.58 -17.14
CA GLU A 348 12.25 -3.29 -16.87
C GLU A 348 13.05 -3.13 -18.17
N GLU A 349 12.84 -4.00 -19.16
CA GLU A 349 13.54 -3.91 -20.44
C GLU A 349 13.11 -2.68 -21.25
N ILE A 350 11.81 -2.42 -21.39
CA ILE A 350 11.35 -1.27 -22.18
C ILE A 350 11.65 0.08 -21.50
N ALA A 351 11.73 0.12 -20.16
CA ALA A 351 12.06 1.32 -19.39
C ALA A 351 13.46 1.84 -19.72
N LYS A 352 14.41 0.97 -20.07
CA LYS A 352 15.78 1.38 -20.44
C LYS A 352 15.79 2.33 -21.63
N THR A 353 14.97 2.07 -22.64
CA THR A 353 14.97 2.82 -23.90
C THR A 353 13.79 3.78 -24.05
N ARG A 354 12.62 3.47 -23.47
CA ARG A 354 11.34 4.17 -23.70
C ARG A 354 10.71 4.78 -22.43
N ALA A 355 11.49 5.08 -21.40
CA ALA A 355 10.98 5.56 -20.10
C ALA A 355 9.94 6.70 -20.19
N THR A 356 10.22 7.73 -21.00
CA THR A 356 9.35 8.90 -21.17
C THR A 356 8.04 8.58 -21.90
N ASP A 357 8.04 7.61 -22.80
CA ASP A 357 6.82 7.17 -23.50
C ASP A 357 5.90 6.38 -22.56
N ILE A 358 6.48 5.62 -21.62
CA ILE A 358 5.70 4.94 -20.58
C ILE A 358 5.03 5.97 -19.67
N VAL A 359 5.78 6.99 -19.22
CA VAL A 359 5.23 8.10 -18.42
C VAL A 359 4.10 8.80 -19.19
N ARG A 360 4.31 9.12 -20.47
CA ARG A 360 3.28 9.74 -21.32
C ARG A 360 2.04 8.84 -21.46
N PHE A 361 2.23 7.55 -21.69
CA PHE A 361 1.12 6.59 -21.79
C PHE A 361 0.28 6.57 -20.52
N THR A 362 0.91 6.53 -19.35
CA THR A 362 0.22 6.44 -18.06
C THR A 362 -0.47 7.74 -17.63
N GLN A 363 -0.25 8.86 -18.30
CA GLN A 363 -1.01 10.10 -18.03
C GLN A 363 -2.50 9.96 -18.38
N ARG A 364 -2.83 9.13 -19.37
CA ARG A 364 -4.23 8.92 -19.81
C ARG A 364 -4.71 7.49 -19.70
N ASN A 365 -3.83 6.52 -19.89
CA ASN A 365 -4.14 5.10 -19.92
C ASN A 365 -3.73 4.42 -18.61
N LEU A 366 -4.26 3.22 -18.37
CA LEU A 366 -3.84 2.41 -17.22
C LEU A 366 -2.73 1.45 -17.64
N LEU A 367 -1.66 1.38 -16.85
CA LEU A 367 -0.64 0.35 -16.98
C LEU A 367 -0.70 -0.56 -15.75
N ARG A 368 -0.88 -1.85 -16.02
CA ARG A 368 -0.76 -2.93 -15.05
C ARG A 368 0.58 -3.62 -15.19
N VAL A 369 1.26 -3.78 -14.07
CA VAL A 369 2.53 -4.51 -13.96
C VAL A 369 2.28 -5.72 -13.08
N TYR A 370 2.75 -6.91 -13.47
CA TYR A 370 2.53 -8.14 -12.71
C TYR A 370 3.81 -8.97 -12.54
N PRO A 371 3.89 -9.82 -11.50
CA PRO A 371 5.05 -10.67 -11.26
C PRO A 371 5.34 -11.60 -12.45
N LYS A 372 6.62 -11.84 -12.74
CA LYS A 372 7.03 -12.83 -13.75
C LYS A 372 6.65 -14.26 -13.31
N GLY A 373 6.38 -15.13 -14.27
CA GLY A 373 5.97 -16.52 -14.02
C GLY A 373 6.98 -17.38 -13.26
N SER A 374 8.28 -17.01 -13.26
CA SER A 374 9.29 -17.73 -12.48
C SER A 374 9.21 -17.49 -10.96
N ARG A 375 8.38 -16.54 -10.49
CA ARG A 375 8.09 -16.32 -9.06
C ARG A 375 7.06 -17.29 -8.53
N VAL A 376 7.37 -18.58 -8.67
CA VAL A 376 6.47 -19.68 -8.28
C VAL A 376 6.18 -19.72 -6.78
N ASP A 377 7.07 -19.17 -5.96
CA ASP A 377 6.93 -19.02 -4.51
C ASP A 377 6.03 -17.86 -4.09
N SER A 378 5.47 -17.11 -5.05
CA SER A 378 4.71 -15.88 -4.81
C SER A 378 5.51 -14.75 -4.16
N SER A 379 6.83 -14.72 -4.37
CA SER A 379 7.65 -13.54 -4.10
C SER A 379 7.18 -12.34 -4.94
N ASN A 380 7.55 -11.14 -4.49
CA ASN A 380 7.20 -9.89 -5.16
C ASN A 380 8.44 -9.18 -5.72
N TYR A 381 8.22 -8.30 -6.68
CA TYR A 381 9.23 -7.49 -7.34
C TYR A 381 9.30 -6.08 -6.73
N ASP A 382 10.29 -5.28 -7.14
CA ASP A 382 10.37 -3.89 -6.68
C ASP A 382 9.25 -3.04 -7.30
N PRO A 383 8.32 -2.47 -6.50
CA PRO A 383 7.22 -1.68 -7.05
C PRO A 383 7.67 -0.34 -7.65
N MET A 384 8.86 0.14 -7.27
CA MET A 384 9.32 1.48 -7.63
C MET A 384 9.48 1.67 -9.14
N ASN A 385 9.95 0.63 -9.85
CA ASN A 385 10.09 0.71 -11.30
C ASN A 385 8.72 0.94 -11.98
N GLY A 386 7.63 0.39 -11.44
CA GLY A 386 6.27 0.70 -11.88
C GLY A 386 5.88 2.15 -11.59
N TRP A 387 6.01 2.56 -10.32
CA TRP A 387 5.52 3.88 -9.87
C TRP A 387 6.29 5.05 -10.47
N MET A 388 7.62 4.96 -10.64
CA MET A 388 8.40 6.03 -11.26
C MET A 388 8.07 6.24 -12.74
N HIS A 389 7.50 5.22 -13.41
CA HIS A 389 6.97 5.31 -14.77
C HIS A 389 5.45 5.62 -14.81
N GLY A 390 4.84 5.87 -13.65
CA GLY A 390 3.43 6.23 -13.51
C GLY A 390 2.43 5.09 -13.63
N ALA A 391 2.90 3.83 -13.57
CA ALA A 391 2.04 2.66 -13.62
C ALA A 391 1.10 2.62 -12.41
N GLN A 392 -0.19 2.53 -12.69
CA GLN A 392 -1.25 2.65 -11.68
C GLN A 392 -1.51 1.33 -10.98
N MET A 393 -1.47 0.22 -11.72
CA MET A 393 -1.84 -1.11 -11.24
C MET A 393 -0.58 -1.97 -11.06
N VAL A 394 0.22 -1.66 -10.06
CA VAL A 394 1.41 -2.45 -9.70
C VAL A 394 0.93 -3.65 -8.85
N ALA A 395 0.70 -4.79 -9.51
CA ALA A 395 0.03 -5.97 -8.94
C ALA A 395 0.99 -6.82 -8.11
N PHE A 396 0.57 -7.19 -6.90
CA PHE A 396 1.38 -7.92 -5.92
C PHE A 396 0.68 -9.19 -5.43
N ASN A 397 1.47 -10.23 -5.18
CA ASN A 397 1.04 -11.42 -4.46
C ASN A 397 0.82 -11.04 -2.98
N MET A 398 -0.43 -10.79 -2.59
CA MET A 398 -0.80 -10.31 -1.25
C MET A 398 -0.64 -11.35 -0.14
N GLN A 399 -0.63 -12.63 -0.53
CA GLN A 399 -0.29 -13.78 0.30
C GLN A 399 1.22 -13.99 0.47
N GLY A 400 2.04 -13.29 -0.33
CA GLY A 400 3.49 -13.39 -0.29
C GLY A 400 4.11 -12.71 0.93
N HIS A 401 5.44 -12.64 0.94
CA HIS A 401 6.22 -12.03 2.03
C HIS A 401 7.38 -11.20 1.50
N GLY A 402 8.10 -10.52 2.40
CA GLY A 402 9.31 -9.76 2.09
C GLY A 402 9.10 -8.25 2.07
N HIS A 403 10.21 -7.52 1.93
CA HIS A 403 10.27 -6.06 2.08
C HIS A 403 9.49 -5.31 1.00
N TYR A 404 9.46 -5.80 -0.24
CA TYR A 404 8.68 -5.16 -1.30
C TYR A 404 7.18 -5.10 -1.01
N LEU A 405 6.61 -6.15 -0.38
CA LEU A 405 5.22 -6.11 0.07
C LEU A 405 5.02 -5.06 1.18
N ARG A 406 6.04 -4.80 2.01
CA ARG A 406 6.00 -3.75 3.04
C ARG A 406 6.05 -2.35 2.42
N TYR A 407 6.82 -2.17 1.35
CA TYR A 407 6.86 -0.91 0.59
C TYR A 407 5.53 -0.65 -0.10
N MET A 408 4.96 -1.69 -0.70
CA MET A 408 3.62 -1.65 -1.26
C MET A 408 2.56 -1.25 -0.22
N GLU A 409 2.50 -1.95 0.92
CA GLU A 409 1.60 -1.58 2.01
C GLU A 409 1.87 -0.16 2.54
N GLY A 410 3.15 0.25 2.63
CA GLY A 410 3.56 1.58 3.07
C GLY A 410 3.05 2.70 2.16
N MET A 411 3.23 2.56 0.85
CA MET A 411 2.72 3.51 -0.15
C MET A 411 1.21 3.73 0.00
N PHE A 412 0.45 2.66 0.22
CA PHE A 412 -1.01 2.72 0.32
C PHE A 412 -1.54 3.02 1.72
N LYS A 413 -0.68 3.34 2.70
CA LYS A 413 -1.11 4.07 3.91
C LYS A 413 -1.40 5.54 3.62
N ALA A 414 -0.88 6.09 2.52
CA ALA A 414 -1.16 7.44 2.07
C ALA A 414 -2.66 7.68 1.88
N ASN A 415 -3.07 8.96 1.91
CA ASN A 415 -4.44 9.37 1.60
C ASN A 415 -5.51 8.63 2.44
N GLY A 416 -5.27 8.49 3.75
CA GLY A 416 -6.17 7.82 4.68
C GLY A 416 -6.33 6.31 4.44
N GLY A 417 -5.37 5.66 3.77
CA GLY A 417 -5.42 4.21 3.54
C GLY A 417 -6.49 3.75 2.56
N CYS A 418 -7.06 4.66 1.76
CA CYS A 418 -8.26 4.37 0.96
C CYS A 418 -8.02 3.52 -0.29
N GLY A 419 -6.76 3.14 -0.56
CA GLY A 419 -6.35 2.31 -1.69
C GLY A 419 -6.16 3.05 -3.02
N TYR A 420 -6.31 4.38 -3.01
CA TYR A 420 -6.06 5.28 -4.15
C TYR A 420 -5.13 6.42 -3.71
N VAL A 421 -3.97 6.54 -4.37
CA VAL A 421 -2.99 7.59 -4.09
C VAL A 421 -2.79 8.42 -5.35
N LYS A 422 -3.11 9.71 -5.32
CA LYS A 422 -2.93 10.59 -6.49
C LYS A 422 -1.46 10.61 -6.90
N LYS A 423 -1.18 10.45 -8.19
CA LYS A 423 0.17 10.55 -8.74
C LYS A 423 0.71 11.97 -8.54
N PRO A 424 2.00 12.14 -8.24
CA PRO A 424 2.60 13.46 -8.14
C PRO A 424 2.61 14.19 -9.47
N ASP A 425 2.60 15.53 -9.43
CA ASP A 425 2.52 16.38 -10.62
C ASP A 425 3.65 16.13 -11.62
N ILE A 426 4.83 15.70 -11.16
CA ILE A 426 5.94 15.31 -12.04
C ILE A 426 5.56 14.19 -13.03
N LEU A 427 4.62 13.31 -12.68
CA LEU A 427 4.13 12.24 -13.54
C LEU A 427 2.89 12.64 -14.36
N LEU A 428 2.31 13.81 -14.09
CA LEU A 428 1.09 14.30 -14.74
C LEU A 428 1.34 15.50 -15.66
N ASN A 429 2.54 16.09 -15.63
CA ASN A 429 2.87 17.28 -16.41
C ASN A 429 3.08 16.94 -17.90
N ASN A 430 2.19 17.43 -18.76
CA ASN A 430 2.27 17.25 -20.21
C ASN A 430 3.31 18.14 -20.89
N ASN A 431 3.66 19.28 -20.29
CA ASN A 431 4.58 20.26 -20.87
C ASN A 431 6.05 19.88 -20.65
N LYS A 432 6.34 19.17 -19.56
CA LYS A 432 7.67 18.68 -19.21
C LYS A 432 7.57 17.25 -18.71
N ILE A 433 7.77 16.31 -19.62
CA ILE A 433 7.68 14.88 -19.31
C ILE A 433 8.87 14.50 -18.43
N PHE A 434 8.56 13.88 -17.29
CA PHE A 434 9.55 13.31 -16.40
C PHE A 434 10.25 12.13 -17.09
N ASP A 435 11.59 12.16 -17.11
CA ASP A 435 12.42 11.03 -17.51
C ASP A 435 13.04 10.40 -16.25
N PRO A 436 12.56 9.23 -15.83
CA PRO A 436 13.05 8.53 -14.64
C PRO A 436 14.53 8.12 -14.71
N ARG A 437 15.16 8.18 -15.89
CA ARG A 437 16.58 7.85 -16.10
C ARG A 437 17.51 9.02 -15.82
N VAL A 438 16.98 10.24 -15.73
CA VAL A 438 17.77 11.47 -15.56
C VAL A 438 17.89 11.79 -14.08
N ASN A 439 19.13 11.93 -13.60
CA ASN A 439 19.40 12.38 -12.24
C ASN A 439 18.89 13.81 -12.03
N ARG A 440 18.15 14.01 -10.93
CA ARG A 440 17.63 15.32 -10.53
C ARG A 440 18.45 15.90 -9.39
N PRO A 441 18.50 17.24 -9.26
CA PRO A 441 19.07 17.85 -8.06
C PRO A 441 18.20 17.50 -6.85
N VAL A 442 18.81 17.50 -5.67
CA VAL A 442 18.12 17.36 -4.39
C VAL A 442 17.02 18.42 -4.32
N GLN A 443 15.79 17.99 -4.03
CA GLN A 443 14.62 18.84 -3.87
C GLN A 443 14.34 19.10 -2.39
N LYS A 444 14.51 18.06 -1.56
CA LYS A 444 14.23 18.12 -0.12
C LYS A 444 15.26 17.36 0.68
N THR A 445 15.45 17.76 1.94
CA THR A 445 16.13 16.94 2.95
C THR A 445 15.13 16.54 4.01
N LEU A 446 14.95 15.22 4.20
CA LEU A 446 14.19 14.66 5.31
C LEU A 446 15.13 14.43 6.50
N GLN A 447 14.85 15.10 7.61
CA GLN A 447 15.49 14.86 8.89
C GLN A 447 14.59 13.97 9.76
N VAL A 448 15.17 12.90 10.29
CA VAL A 448 14.53 11.91 11.15
C VAL A 448 15.31 11.86 12.48
N LEU A 449 14.74 12.41 13.54
CA LEU A 449 15.30 12.34 14.89
C LEU A 449 14.59 11.25 15.68
N VAL A 450 15.28 10.13 15.91
CA VAL A 450 14.78 9.00 16.68
C VAL A 450 15.06 9.27 18.17
N TYR A 451 14.04 9.64 18.92
CA TYR A 451 14.18 9.89 20.36
C TYR A 451 14.33 8.59 21.12
N MET A 452 13.28 7.77 21.12
CA MET A 452 13.18 6.59 21.98
C MET A 452 12.13 5.61 21.47
N GLY A 453 12.08 4.42 22.08
CA GLY A 453 11.06 3.41 21.81
C GLY A 453 10.49 2.81 23.07
N GLU A 454 9.26 2.32 22.99
CA GLU A 454 8.55 1.69 24.10
C GLU A 454 7.65 0.54 23.60
N GLY A 455 7.28 -0.36 24.51
CA GLY A 455 6.15 -1.28 24.37
C GLY A 455 6.54 -2.74 24.18
N TRP A 456 7.81 -3.03 23.90
CA TRP A 456 8.28 -4.41 23.68
C TRP A 456 8.05 -5.32 24.89
N HIS A 457 8.31 -4.84 26.11
CA HIS A 457 8.11 -5.64 27.33
C HIS A 457 6.63 -6.01 27.60
N SER A 458 5.69 -5.28 26.99
CA SER A 458 4.25 -5.56 27.07
C SER A 458 3.77 -6.48 25.95
N GLU A 459 4.50 -6.51 24.82
CA GLU A 459 4.16 -7.31 23.64
C GLU A 459 4.85 -8.68 23.66
N PHE A 460 6.05 -8.77 24.22
CA PHE A 460 6.92 -9.94 24.20
C PHE A 460 7.24 -10.44 25.60
N GLY A 461 7.49 -11.74 25.71
CA GLY A 461 7.99 -12.35 26.94
C GLY A 461 9.40 -11.88 27.30
N GLN A 462 9.74 -11.94 28.58
CA GLN A 462 11.03 -11.45 29.10
C GLN A 462 12.26 -12.03 28.38
N THR A 463 12.20 -13.29 27.94
CA THR A 463 13.31 -13.99 27.27
C THR A 463 13.10 -14.15 25.77
N HIS A 464 12.27 -13.30 25.16
CA HIS A 464 11.95 -13.42 23.73
C HIS A 464 13.16 -13.10 22.83
N PHE A 465 13.93 -12.07 23.23
CA PHE A 465 15.06 -11.57 22.47
C PHE A 465 16.40 -12.11 23.00
N ASP A 466 16.63 -12.02 24.32
CA ASP A 466 17.81 -12.61 24.97
C ASP A 466 17.36 -13.45 26.18
N PHE A 467 18.01 -14.61 26.36
CA PHE A 467 17.78 -15.52 27.47
C PHE A 467 18.36 -15.01 28.80
N TYR A 468 19.38 -14.16 28.75
CA TYR A 468 20.26 -13.84 29.89
C TYR A 468 20.26 -12.37 30.28
N SER A 469 19.69 -11.49 29.45
CA SER A 469 19.53 -10.06 29.74
C SER A 469 18.37 -9.45 28.94
N PRO A 470 18.01 -8.17 29.19
CA PRO A 470 17.11 -7.42 28.32
C PRO A 470 17.69 -7.23 26.90
N PRO A 471 16.89 -6.78 25.93
CA PRO A 471 17.31 -6.70 24.52
C PRO A 471 18.29 -5.57 24.21
N ASP A 472 19.09 -5.79 23.17
CA ASP A 472 20.04 -4.84 22.59
C ASP A 472 19.48 -4.18 21.33
N PHE A 473 18.65 -3.15 21.47
CA PHE A 473 17.94 -2.58 20.33
C PHE A 473 18.74 -1.55 19.52
N ARG A 474 18.59 -1.63 18.20
CA ARG A 474 19.02 -0.59 17.25
C ARG A 474 17.95 -0.33 16.19
N VAL A 475 17.88 0.92 15.71
CA VAL A 475 16.93 1.32 14.66
C VAL A 475 17.67 1.45 13.33
N GLN A 476 17.16 0.79 12.30
CA GLN A 476 17.54 0.99 10.91
C GLN A 476 16.50 1.89 10.25
N VAL A 477 16.95 2.99 9.68
CA VAL A 477 16.12 3.96 8.97
C VAL A 477 16.64 4.04 7.54
N GLY A 478 15.78 3.78 6.56
CA GLY A 478 16.15 3.81 5.15
C GLY A 478 15.09 4.45 4.27
N ILE A 479 15.54 4.89 3.09
CA ILE A 479 14.68 5.40 2.02
C ILE A 479 14.65 4.35 0.92
N HIS A 480 13.43 3.96 0.53
CA HIS A 480 13.17 3.26 -0.72
C HIS A 480 12.51 4.24 -1.69
N GLY A 481 13.06 4.43 -2.87
CA GLY A 481 12.66 5.51 -3.77
C GLY A 481 13.30 5.35 -5.13
N VAL A 482 13.34 6.43 -5.91
CA VAL A 482 14.16 6.47 -7.13
C VAL A 482 15.62 6.10 -6.79
N PRO A 483 16.39 5.50 -7.72
CA PRO A 483 17.71 4.96 -7.40
C PRO A 483 18.68 5.93 -6.70
N ALA A 484 18.60 7.23 -7.02
CA ALA A 484 19.43 8.27 -6.42
C ALA A 484 19.12 8.56 -4.94
N ASP A 485 17.93 8.19 -4.47
CA ASP A 485 17.44 8.49 -3.11
C ASP A 485 17.61 7.30 -2.15
N ILE A 486 17.99 6.12 -2.66
CA ILE A 486 18.13 4.89 -1.85
C ILE A 486 19.32 5.02 -0.91
N ASP A 487 19.05 5.01 0.39
CA ASP A 487 20.05 5.09 1.45
C ASP A 487 19.52 4.40 2.71
N THR A 488 20.39 3.84 3.55
CA THR A 488 20.01 3.23 4.83
C THR A 488 21.06 3.52 5.88
N LYS A 489 20.59 4.05 7.01
CA LYS A 489 21.40 4.46 8.16
C LYS A 489 20.90 3.75 9.40
N VAL A 490 21.78 3.60 10.38
CA VAL A 490 21.48 2.89 11.63
C VAL A 490 21.86 3.75 12.82
N THR A 491 21.07 3.68 13.88
CA THR A 491 21.41 4.30 15.17
C THR A 491 22.47 3.48 15.89
N ARG A 492 23.04 4.01 16.97
CA ARG A 492 23.78 3.18 17.94
C ARG A 492 22.86 2.11 18.53
N THR A 493 23.48 1.05 19.03
CA THR A 493 22.78 0.00 19.79
C THR A 493 22.64 0.47 21.24
N ILE A 494 21.45 0.35 21.81
CA ILE A 494 21.22 0.54 23.23
C ILE A 494 21.11 -0.85 23.85
N GLU A 495 22.09 -1.18 24.68
CA GLU A 495 22.25 -2.51 25.26
C GLU A 495 21.43 -2.67 26.55
N ASP A 496 20.95 -3.90 26.78
CA ASP A 496 20.24 -4.33 28.00
C ASP A 496 19.05 -3.41 28.40
N GLU A 497 18.25 -2.92 27.43
CA GLU A 497 17.20 -1.93 27.70
C GLU A 497 15.88 -2.17 26.94
N TRP A 498 14.77 -2.25 27.69
CA TRP A 498 13.41 -2.40 27.13
C TRP A 498 12.78 -1.09 26.67
N VAL A 499 13.28 0.04 27.17
CA VAL A 499 12.83 1.41 26.82
C VAL A 499 14.04 2.21 26.31
N PRO A 500 14.58 1.86 25.13
CA PRO A 500 15.79 2.48 24.60
C PRO A 500 15.58 3.97 24.28
N VAL A 501 16.57 4.79 24.63
CA VAL A 501 16.67 6.22 24.26
C VAL A 501 17.89 6.41 23.37
N TRP A 502 17.64 6.70 22.10
CA TRP A 502 18.69 6.94 21.10
C TRP A 502 19.07 8.42 21.04
N ASN A 503 18.08 9.32 20.93
CA ASN A 503 18.29 10.75 20.65
C ASN A 503 19.26 10.97 19.47
N GLU A 504 19.03 10.26 18.36
CA GLU A 504 19.91 10.27 17.19
C GLU A 504 19.22 10.82 15.96
N GLU A 505 19.88 11.76 15.30
CA GLU A 505 19.42 12.42 14.08
C GLU A 505 20.00 11.73 12.84
N ILE A 506 19.14 11.50 11.85
CA ILE A 506 19.48 10.90 10.56
C ILE A 506 18.89 11.77 9.45
N ASN A 507 19.70 12.14 8.45
CA ASN A 507 19.28 13.01 7.35
C ASN A 507 19.34 12.27 6.01
N PHE A 508 18.36 12.51 5.14
CA PHE A 508 18.29 11.97 3.78
C PHE A 508 18.07 13.08 2.76
N ALA A 509 18.91 13.15 1.74
CA ALA A 509 18.73 14.05 0.61
C ALA A 509 17.88 13.35 -0.46
N LEU A 510 16.79 14.00 -0.89
CA LEU A 510 15.77 13.42 -1.75
C LEU A 510 15.65 14.22 -3.04
N THR A 511 15.88 13.55 -4.17
CA THR A 511 15.73 14.08 -5.53
C THR A 511 14.29 13.90 -6.05
N CYS A 512 13.54 12.94 -5.50
CA CYS A 512 12.14 12.67 -5.83
C CYS A 512 11.33 12.33 -4.55
N PRO A 513 11.20 13.29 -3.61
CA PRO A 513 10.54 13.07 -2.32
C PRO A 513 9.09 12.59 -2.44
N GLU A 514 8.41 12.88 -3.54
CA GLU A 514 7.02 12.49 -3.80
C GLU A 514 6.85 10.99 -4.07
N LEU A 515 7.92 10.26 -4.38
CA LEU A 515 7.92 8.81 -4.57
C LEU A 515 8.73 8.09 -3.48
N ALA A 516 9.35 8.81 -2.55
CA ALA A 516 10.17 8.23 -1.50
C ALA A 516 9.31 7.59 -0.39
N LEU A 517 9.74 6.42 0.06
CA LEU A 517 9.17 5.69 1.18
C LEU A 517 10.21 5.59 2.30
N LEU A 518 9.84 6.05 3.49
CA LEU A 518 10.62 5.89 4.71
C LEU A 518 10.35 4.50 5.31
N TYR A 519 11.38 3.67 5.37
CA TYR A 519 11.35 2.35 5.99
C TYR A 519 12.11 2.37 7.31
N ILE A 520 11.43 2.01 8.39
CA ILE A 520 12.01 1.95 9.74
C ILE A 520 11.91 0.50 10.21
N LYS A 521 13.02 -0.07 10.68
CA LYS A 521 13.09 -1.42 11.24
C LYS A 521 13.89 -1.41 12.52
N VAL A 522 13.33 -1.97 13.59
CA VAL A 522 14.06 -2.21 14.84
C VAL A 522 14.52 -3.65 14.85
N VAL A 523 15.77 -3.85 15.20
CA VAL A 523 16.34 -5.18 15.40
C VAL A 523 17.02 -5.23 16.75
N GLU A 524 17.01 -6.40 17.35
CA GLU A 524 17.91 -6.74 18.44
C GLU A 524 19.27 -7.16 17.84
N ARG A 525 20.36 -6.81 18.51
CA ARG A 525 21.71 -7.11 18.06
C ARG A 525 22.31 -8.31 18.80
N ASP A 526 22.07 -9.50 18.27
CA ASP A 526 22.86 -10.66 18.69
C ASP A 526 24.32 -10.65 18.17
N PHE A 527 25.26 -11.06 19.03
CA PHE A 527 26.66 -11.32 18.71
C PHE A 527 26.86 -12.52 17.78
N SER A 528 25.88 -13.43 17.68
CA SER A 528 25.88 -14.54 16.72
C SER A 528 25.79 -14.10 15.25
N GLY A 529 25.41 -12.83 15.01
CA GLY A 529 25.25 -12.23 13.68
C GLY A 529 23.85 -12.37 13.08
N GLN A 530 22.98 -13.22 13.63
CA GLN A 530 21.55 -13.24 13.29
C GLN A 530 20.79 -12.32 14.23
N HIS A 531 20.46 -11.15 13.72
CA HIS A 531 19.73 -10.13 14.47
C HIS A 531 18.24 -10.44 14.54
N ASP A 532 17.68 -10.45 15.75
CA ASP A 532 16.27 -10.69 15.92
C ASP A 532 15.42 -9.49 15.48
N PHE A 533 14.27 -9.79 14.91
CA PHE A 533 13.35 -8.76 14.42
C PHE A 533 12.47 -8.24 15.55
N ALA A 534 12.52 -6.94 15.81
CA ALA A 534 11.76 -6.31 16.88
C ALA A 534 10.60 -5.43 16.37
N GLY A 535 10.52 -5.18 15.06
CA GLY A 535 9.40 -4.48 14.44
C GLY A 535 9.80 -3.69 13.20
N GLN A 536 8.82 -3.30 12.39
CA GLN A 536 9.05 -2.45 11.22
C GLN A 536 7.85 -1.55 10.92
N THR A 537 8.07 -0.49 10.15
CA THR A 537 7.02 0.23 9.46
C THR A 537 7.56 0.82 8.15
N CYS A 538 6.66 1.07 7.21
CA CYS A 538 6.94 1.81 6.00
C CYS A 538 5.90 2.93 5.88
N LEU A 539 6.38 4.14 5.57
CA LEU A 539 5.59 5.37 5.54
C LEU A 539 5.95 6.16 4.26
N PRO A 540 4.98 6.70 3.52
CA PRO A 540 5.26 7.56 2.38
C PRO A 540 5.79 8.91 2.84
N VAL A 541 6.94 9.34 2.34
CA VAL A 541 7.61 10.58 2.79
C VAL A 541 6.75 11.81 2.50
N SER A 542 6.03 11.84 1.39
CA SER A 542 5.14 12.95 1.01
C SER A 542 3.97 13.17 1.97
N GLU A 543 3.62 12.15 2.78
CA GLU A 543 2.47 12.15 3.68
C GLU A 543 2.88 12.33 5.15
N LEU A 544 4.18 12.42 5.44
CA LEU A 544 4.67 12.54 6.81
C LEU A 544 4.26 13.89 7.41
N LYS A 545 3.57 13.83 8.55
CA LYS A 545 3.37 15.00 9.40
C LYS A 545 4.70 15.37 10.08
N GLU A 546 5.11 16.63 9.99
CA GLU A 546 6.28 17.15 10.70
C GLU A 546 6.09 17.15 12.23
N GLY A 547 7.16 17.40 12.98
CA GLY A 547 7.15 17.41 14.45
C GLY A 547 7.33 16.02 15.06
N ILE A 548 7.09 15.90 16.38
CA ILE A 548 7.24 14.66 17.14
C ILE A 548 6.01 13.78 16.96
N ARG A 549 6.17 12.56 16.44
CA ARG A 549 5.11 11.61 16.10
C ARG A 549 5.32 10.24 16.76
N ALA A 550 4.21 9.61 17.13
CA ALA A 550 4.15 8.23 17.60
C ALA A 550 4.12 7.27 16.42
N VAL A 551 5.26 6.64 16.11
CA VAL A 551 5.39 5.70 15.01
C VAL A 551 5.18 4.27 15.51
N ARG A 552 3.97 3.75 15.28
CA ARG A 552 3.60 2.37 15.63
C ARG A 552 4.31 1.36 14.74
N LEU A 553 4.88 0.32 15.35
CA LEU A 553 5.57 -0.75 14.62
C LEU A 553 4.64 -1.93 14.34
N CYS A 554 4.96 -2.66 13.27
CA CYS A 554 4.28 -3.86 12.84
C CYS A 554 5.21 -5.08 12.90
N ASN A 555 4.60 -6.26 12.95
CA ASN A 555 5.30 -7.52 12.82
C ASN A 555 5.76 -7.78 11.37
N ARG A 556 6.38 -8.94 11.12
CA ARG A 556 6.87 -9.34 9.78
C ARG A 556 5.76 -9.42 8.72
N LYS A 557 4.51 -9.70 9.12
CA LYS A 557 3.33 -9.78 8.26
C LYS A 557 2.66 -8.42 8.01
N GLY A 558 3.09 -7.37 8.71
CA GLY A 558 2.49 -6.04 8.63
C GLY A 558 1.40 -5.76 9.64
N GLU A 559 1.11 -6.70 10.52
CA GLU A 559 0.09 -6.52 11.54
C GLU A 559 0.66 -5.60 12.64
N PRO A 560 -0.05 -4.54 13.02
CA PRO A 560 0.45 -3.57 13.99
C PRO A 560 0.53 -4.19 15.39
N TYR A 561 1.66 -4.04 16.07
CA TYR A 561 1.80 -4.40 17.48
C TYR A 561 0.88 -3.56 18.35
N LYS A 562 0.39 -4.07 19.48
CA LYS A 562 -0.55 -3.31 20.33
C LYS A 562 0.15 -2.15 21.02
N SER A 563 1.35 -2.41 21.54
CA SER A 563 2.05 -1.45 22.42
C SER A 563 3.32 -0.88 21.82
N VAL A 564 3.93 -1.52 20.82
CA VAL A 564 5.27 -1.15 20.33
C VAL A 564 5.25 0.10 19.46
N ARG A 565 5.93 1.16 19.93
CA ARG A 565 6.01 2.46 19.25
C ARG A 565 7.41 3.07 19.37
N LEU A 566 7.78 3.84 18.36
CA LEU A 566 8.90 4.77 18.39
C LEU A 566 8.38 6.20 18.51
N LEU A 567 9.08 7.05 19.24
CA LEU A 567 8.87 8.48 19.23
C LEU A 567 9.91 9.13 18.33
N ILE A 568 9.46 9.72 17.23
CA ILE A 568 10.34 10.21 16.16
C ILE A 568 9.92 11.63 15.79
N GLN A 569 10.87 12.54 15.65
CA GLN A 569 10.62 13.84 15.03
C GLN A 569 10.98 13.82 13.54
N PHE A 570 10.04 14.27 12.71
CA PHE A 570 10.25 14.53 11.30
C PHE A 570 10.38 16.03 11.04
N ARG A 571 11.36 16.44 10.22
CA ARG A 571 11.45 17.79 9.65
C ARG A 571 11.82 17.71 8.19
N VAL A 572 11.27 18.60 7.38
CA VAL A 572 11.50 18.63 5.94
C VAL A 572 12.04 19.99 5.53
N PHE A 573 13.23 20.00 4.92
CA PHE A 573 13.87 21.20 4.41
C PHE A 573 13.79 21.23 2.88
N ASN A 574 13.29 22.31 2.29
CA ASN A 574 13.22 22.49 0.83
C ASN A 574 14.53 23.12 0.31
N HIS A 575 14.95 22.74 -0.90
CA HIS A 575 16.13 23.28 -1.60
C HIS A 575 15.76 24.15 -2.80
#